data_AF-A0A494VZT2-F1
#
_entry.id   AF-A0A494VZT2-F1
#
_cell.length_a   1.000
_cell.length_b   1.000
_cell.length_c   1.000
_cell.angle_alpha   90.00
_cell.angle_beta   90.00
_cell.angle_gamma   90.00
#
_symmetry.space_group_name_H-M   'P 1'
#
loop_
_entity.id
_entity.type
_entity.pdbx_description
1 polymer ?
#
loop_
_entity_poly.entity_id
_entity_poly.type
_entity_poly.pdbx_seq_one_letter_code
_entity_poly.pdbx_strand_id
1 'polypeptide(L)'
;MAFLFSGSLVVKLIILALSLNLMKSPITLLFISILTAACTHQSAKNTAVTKPVGAVNHDTISKGDRDTVVIDSEREFKLAKHDLQELLKKEPSFNFHEGHYPDAPEIAYAIRQVPDFESELGQDIYYALYAHFLKKIHPYKKSAIRRQTLIKIYRDINYIFSTLVHGGTYFGHQHTRILADAEYSISSGEYSDCYDEKQYDISKQKQLYLNALKQQITDELNSNFEFLDKEKPKVKKELFEIVKELDNLITDYFYLENARTFQYANY
;
A
#
# COMPACT_ATOMS: atom_id res chain seq x y z
N MET A 1 -0.33 -27.27 -26.62
CA MET A 1 -1.20 -26.35 -27.39
C MET A 1 -2.12 -25.69 -26.38
N ALA A 2 -1.75 -24.48 -25.95
CA ALA A 2 -2.40 -23.75 -24.88
C ALA A 2 -3.54 -22.88 -25.46
N PHE A 3 -4.66 -22.79 -24.75
CA PHE A 3 -5.60 -21.67 -24.91
C PHE A 3 -5.76 -20.97 -23.56
N LEU A 4 -5.17 -19.78 -23.51
CA LEU A 4 -5.33 -18.76 -22.48
C LEU A 4 -6.73 -18.13 -22.62
N PHE A 5 -7.52 -18.13 -21.54
CA PHE A 5 -8.72 -17.31 -21.43
C PHE A 5 -8.39 -16.05 -20.61
N SER A 6 -8.02 -14.97 -21.29
CA SER A 6 -8.04 -13.61 -20.75
C SER A 6 -9.11 -12.81 -21.50
N GLY A 7 -10.39 -13.06 -21.15
CA GLY A 7 -11.52 -12.29 -21.66
C GLY A 7 -11.94 -11.22 -20.65
N SER A 8 -11.86 -9.96 -21.05
CA SER A 8 -12.38 -8.79 -20.32
C SER A 8 -13.78 -9.06 -19.75
N LEU A 9 -14.04 -8.59 -18.53
CA LEU A 9 -15.34 -8.66 -17.84
C LEU A 9 -16.50 -8.18 -18.75
N VAL A 10 -16.20 -7.25 -19.66
CA VAL A 10 -17.12 -6.72 -20.68
C VAL A 10 -17.61 -7.81 -21.63
N VAL A 11 -16.74 -8.72 -22.07
CA VAL A 11 -17.11 -9.83 -22.97
C VAL A 11 -18.02 -10.82 -22.25
N LYS A 12 -17.76 -11.10 -20.96
CA LYS A 12 -18.62 -11.95 -20.15
C LYS A 12 -20.01 -11.32 -19.91
N LEU A 13 -20.08 -10.02 -19.69
CA LEU A 13 -21.34 -9.27 -19.53
C LEU A 13 -22.16 -9.21 -20.83
N ILE A 14 -21.52 -9.06 -21.98
CA ILE A 14 -22.19 -9.08 -23.29
C ILE A 14 -22.77 -10.47 -23.58
N ILE A 15 -22.01 -11.53 -23.31
CA ILE A 15 -22.49 -12.92 -23.48
C ILE A 15 -23.65 -13.22 -22.53
N LEU A 16 -23.61 -12.73 -21.28
CA LEU A 16 -24.69 -12.89 -20.30
C LEU A 16 -25.95 -12.09 -20.69
N ALA A 17 -25.80 -10.90 -21.26
CA ALA A 17 -26.91 -10.08 -21.74
C ALA A 17 -27.59 -10.69 -22.99
N LEU A 18 -26.80 -11.33 -23.87
CA LEU A 18 -27.29 -12.06 -25.04
C LEU A 18 -28.05 -13.34 -24.65
N SER A 19 -27.64 -14.03 -23.58
CA SER A 19 -28.32 -15.26 -23.14
C SER A 19 -29.63 -15.01 -22.37
N LEU A 20 -29.81 -13.81 -21.80
CA LEU A 20 -30.99 -13.44 -21.01
C LEU A 20 -32.15 -12.80 -21.80
N ASN A 21 -32.08 -12.72 -23.14
CA ASN A 21 -33.17 -12.20 -23.99
C ASN A 21 -33.61 -10.75 -23.65
N LEU A 22 -32.72 -9.97 -23.02
CA LEU A 22 -32.96 -8.59 -22.54
C LEU A 22 -32.95 -7.52 -23.65
N MET A 23 -32.65 -7.90 -24.90
CA MET A 23 -32.54 -6.99 -26.06
C MET A 23 -33.86 -6.70 -26.78
N LYS A 24 -35.00 -6.67 -26.08
CA LYS A 24 -36.30 -6.34 -26.70
C LYS A 24 -36.78 -4.91 -26.46
N SER A 25 -36.10 -4.15 -25.59
CA SER A 25 -36.46 -2.75 -25.34
C SER A 25 -35.43 -1.81 -25.98
N PRO A 26 -35.86 -0.83 -26.79
CA PRO A 26 -34.98 0.19 -27.33
C PRO A 26 -34.31 1.05 -26.25
N ILE A 27 -34.83 1.01 -25.01
CA ILE A 27 -34.26 1.70 -23.84
C ILE A 27 -32.96 1.00 -23.38
N THR A 28 -32.87 -0.33 -23.46
CA THR A 28 -31.70 -1.09 -23.02
C THR A 28 -30.48 -0.83 -23.91
N LEU A 29 -30.69 -0.61 -25.21
CA LEU A 29 -29.64 -0.24 -26.15
C LEU A 29 -29.11 1.18 -25.91
N LEU A 30 -29.96 2.11 -25.44
CA LEU A 30 -29.58 3.48 -25.11
C LEU A 30 -28.68 3.55 -23.86
N PHE A 31 -28.88 2.66 -22.88
CA PHE A 31 -28.02 2.61 -21.69
C PHE A 31 -26.63 2.05 -21.99
N ILE A 32 -26.51 1.10 -22.93
CA ILE A 32 -25.21 0.52 -23.32
C ILE A 32 -24.35 1.55 -24.10
N SER A 33 -24.98 2.41 -24.91
CA SER A 33 -24.26 3.46 -25.65
C SER A 33 -23.83 4.65 -24.77
N ILE A 34 -24.53 4.94 -23.68
CA ILE A 34 -24.10 5.96 -22.71
C ILE A 34 -22.89 5.46 -21.88
N LEU A 35 -22.81 4.16 -21.60
CA LEU A 35 -21.68 3.55 -20.88
C LEU A 35 -20.38 3.49 -21.69
N THR A 36 -20.44 3.49 -23.02
CA THR A 36 -19.23 3.52 -23.88
C THR A 36 -18.78 4.94 -24.24
N ALA A 37 -19.64 5.95 -24.08
CA ALA A 37 -19.30 7.35 -24.34
C ALA A 37 -18.69 8.08 -23.13
N ALA A 38 -18.76 7.50 -21.92
CA ALA A 38 -18.20 8.11 -20.71
C ALA A 38 -16.66 7.97 -20.56
N CYS A 39 -15.99 7.24 -21.46
CA CYS A 39 -14.53 7.03 -21.41
C CYS A 39 -13.77 7.50 -22.66
N THR A 40 -14.36 8.35 -23.50
CA THR A 40 -13.64 8.98 -24.63
C THR A 40 -13.57 10.49 -24.49
N HIS A 41 -13.28 10.98 -23.27
CA HIS A 41 -12.71 12.32 -23.13
C HIS A 41 -11.20 12.24 -23.33
N GLN A 42 -10.78 12.25 -24.59
CA GLN A 42 -9.37 12.37 -24.97
C GLN A 42 -8.95 13.81 -24.66
N SER A 43 -8.43 14.03 -23.45
CA SER A 43 -7.84 15.32 -23.08
C SER A 43 -6.57 15.56 -23.91
N ALA A 44 -6.45 16.80 -24.37
CA ALA A 44 -5.42 17.25 -25.29
C ALA A 44 -4.02 17.18 -24.67
N LYS A 45 -3.06 16.67 -25.48
CA LYS A 45 -1.60 16.90 -25.44
C LYS A 45 -1.02 17.34 -24.08
N ASN A 46 -0.60 16.37 -23.26
CA ASN A 46 0.43 16.63 -22.27
C ASN A 46 1.77 16.78 -22.99
N THR A 47 2.22 18.02 -23.13
CA THR A 47 3.62 18.34 -23.40
C THR A 47 4.45 17.72 -22.27
N ALA A 48 5.22 16.68 -22.58
CA ALA A 48 6.20 16.14 -21.66
C ALA A 48 7.12 17.27 -21.22
N VAL A 49 6.97 17.70 -19.98
CA VAL A 49 7.97 18.55 -19.32
C VAL A 49 9.12 17.62 -18.97
N THR A 50 10.05 17.44 -19.90
CA THR A 50 11.36 16.86 -19.64
C THR A 50 12.13 17.80 -18.73
N LYS A 51 11.98 17.63 -17.42
CA LYS A 51 13.00 18.10 -16.48
C LYS A 51 14.10 17.04 -16.43
N PRO A 52 15.37 17.40 -16.67
CA PRO A 52 16.46 16.45 -16.53
C PRO A 52 16.65 16.16 -15.04
N VAL A 53 16.33 14.95 -14.60
CA VAL A 53 16.81 14.44 -13.32
C VAL A 53 18.18 13.83 -13.59
N GLY A 54 19.18 14.35 -12.87
CA GLY A 54 20.57 13.95 -13.03
C GLY A 54 20.74 12.46 -12.86
N ALA A 55 21.53 11.86 -13.76
CA ALA A 55 22.03 10.51 -13.61
C ALA A 55 22.55 10.33 -12.17
N VAL A 56 22.19 9.22 -11.54
CA VAL A 56 22.85 8.78 -10.31
C VAL A 56 24.33 8.69 -10.65
N ASN A 57 25.12 9.62 -10.13
CA ASN A 57 26.56 9.61 -10.28
C ASN A 57 27.06 8.22 -9.88
N HIS A 58 27.84 7.59 -10.75
CA HIS A 58 28.66 6.46 -10.36
C HIS A 58 29.71 6.97 -9.36
N ASP A 59 29.29 7.11 -8.10
CA ASP A 59 30.20 7.42 -6.99
C ASP A 59 31.19 6.27 -6.90
N THR A 60 32.46 6.61 -7.12
CA THR A 60 33.61 5.71 -7.01
C THR A 60 33.87 5.43 -5.53
N ILE A 61 32.98 4.65 -4.91
CA ILE A 61 33.10 4.21 -3.53
C ILE A 61 34.14 3.09 -3.49
N SER A 62 35.24 3.33 -2.77
CA SER A 62 36.29 2.35 -2.54
C SER A 62 35.80 1.22 -1.64
N LYS A 63 36.30 0.00 -1.84
CA LYS A 63 36.00 -1.21 -1.04
C LYS A 63 36.30 -1.04 0.48
N GLY A 64 36.97 0.04 0.88
CA GLY A 64 37.24 0.40 2.27
C GLY A 64 36.33 1.46 2.88
N ASP A 65 35.34 1.99 2.15
CA ASP A 65 34.39 2.97 2.67
C ASP A 65 33.43 2.29 3.66
N ARG A 66 33.52 2.69 4.94
CA ARG A 66 32.69 2.19 6.04
C ARG A 66 31.51 3.09 6.34
N ASP A 67 31.27 4.11 5.52
CA ASP A 67 30.10 4.94 5.69
C ASP A 67 28.83 4.08 5.63
N THR A 68 27.98 4.23 6.64
CA THR A 68 26.75 3.46 6.76
C THR A 68 25.55 4.27 6.29
N VAL A 69 24.61 3.60 5.64
CA VAL A 69 23.29 4.12 5.31
C VAL A 69 22.28 3.49 6.26
N VAL A 70 21.51 4.33 6.96
CA VAL A 70 20.37 3.89 7.76
C VAL A 70 19.19 3.65 6.83
N ILE A 71 18.71 2.41 6.77
CA ILE A 71 17.55 2.01 5.94
C ILE A 71 16.26 1.88 6.77
N ASP A 72 16.39 1.65 8.08
CA ASP A 72 15.33 1.82 9.08
C ASP A 72 15.92 2.46 10.34
N SER A 73 15.45 3.65 10.69
CA SER A 73 15.93 4.38 11.86
C SER A 73 15.37 3.84 13.19
N GLU A 74 14.22 3.19 13.18
CA GLU A 74 13.59 2.70 14.41
C GLU A 74 14.14 1.35 14.86
N ARG A 75 14.48 0.48 13.90
CA ARG A 75 15.18 -0.79 14.17
C ARG A 75 16.68 -0.72 13.97
N GLU A 76 17.20 0.47 13.67
CA GLU A 76 18.60 0.75 13.41
C GLU A 76 19.23 -0.14 12.33
N PHE A 77 18.44 -0.57 11.34
CA PHE A 77 18.98 -1.30 10.20
C PHE A 77 19.89 -0.38 9.41
N LYS A 78 21.16 -0.78 9.35
CA LYS A 78 22.25 -0.04 8.73
C LYS A 78 23.01 -0.97 7.82
N LEU A 79 23.36 -0.47 6.64
CA LEU A 79 24.21 -1.18 5.69
C LEU A 79 25.40 -0.28 5.32
N ALA A 80 26.57 -0.88 5.12
CA ALA A 80 27.68 -0.14 4.53
C ALA A 80 27.29 0.28 3.11
N LYS A 81 27.74 1.47 2.66
CA LYS A 81 27.49 1.94 1.29
C LYS A 81 27.98 0.94 0.25
N HIS A 82 29.14 0.32 0.47
CA HIS A 82 29.68 -0.74 -0.37
C HIS A 82 28.69 -1.93 -0.50
N ASP A 83 28.16 -2.41 0.61
CA ASP A 83 27.27 -3.58 0.61
C ASP A 83 25.95 -3.27 -0.08
N LEU A 84 25.44 -2.04 0.10
CA LEU A 84 24.26 -1.56 -0.62
C LEU A 84 24.51 -1.49 -2.14
N GLN A 85 25.70 -1.09 -2.58
CA GLN A 85 26.06 -1.08 -4.00
C GLN A 85 26.21 -2.49 -4.56
N GLU A 86 26.85 -3.40 -3.84
CA GLU A 86 26.97 -4.81 -4.25
C GLU A 86 25.59 -5.48 -4.31
N LEU A 87 24.69 -5.17 -3.37
CA LEU A 87 23.29 -5.59 -3.43
C LEU A 87 22.62 -5.09 -4.71
N LEU A 88 22.73 -3.81 -5.04
CA LEU A 88 22.12 -3.26 -6.26
C LEU A 88 22.67 -3.87 -7.56
N LYS A 89 23.93 -4.34 -7.56
CA LYS A 89 24.51 -5.06 -8.70
C LYS A 89 23.91 -6.45 -8.86
N LYS A 90 23.67 -7.15 -7.75
CA LYS A 90 23.07 -8.49 -7.73
C LYS A 90 21.56 -8.43 -8.00
N GLU A 91 20.91 -7.44 -7.40
CA GLU A 91 19.46 -7.24 -7.39
C GLU A 91 19.10 -5.88 -7.99
N PRO A 92 19.21 -5.73 -9.33
CA PRO A 92 18.86 -4.48 -10.01
C PRO A 92 17.36 -4.16 -9.91
N SER A 93 16.53 -5.09 -9.40
CA SER A 93 15.10 -4.91 -9.16
C SER A 93 14.78 -3.86 -8.08
N PHE A 94 15.76 -3.48 -7.26
CA PHE A 94 15.67 -2.32 -6.35
C PHE A 94 15.99 -0.99 -7.03
N ASN A 95 16.47 -1.01 -8.28
CA ASN A 95 16.66 0.17 -9.09
C ASN A 95 15.35 0.54 -9.76
N PHE A 96 14.46 1.14 -8.99
CA PHE A 96 13.20 1.68 -9.49
C PHE A 96 13.51 2.86 -10.43
N HIS A 97 13.56 2.59 -11.73
CA HIS A 97 13.73 3.61 -12.75
C HIS A 97 12.45 4.43 -12.93
N GLU A 98 12.61 5.69 -13.32
CA GLU A 98 11.47 6.55 -13.69
C GLU A 98 10.60 5.87 -14.75
N GLY A 99 9.30 5.73 -14.46
CA GLY A 99 8.29 5.19 -15.38
C GLY A 99 7.97 3.70 -15.23
N HIS A 100 8.63 2.95 -14.33
CA HIS A 100 8.16 1.61 -13.93
C HIS A 100 7.47 1.65 -12.57
N TYR A 101 6.26 1.09 -12.53
CA TYR A 101 5.49 0.98 -11.31
C TYR A 101 6.09 -0.10 -10.40
N PRO A 102 6.41 0.20 -9.13
CA PRO A 102 6.76 -0.85 -8.19
C PRO A 102 5.58 -1.81 -8.02
N ASP A 103 5.82 -3.12 -7.94
CA ASP A 103 4.80 -4.05 -7.49
C ASP A 103 4.46 -3.78 -6.00
N ALA A 104 3.33 -4.28 -5.52
CA ALA A 104 3.11 -4.31 -4.07
C ALA A 104 4.27 -5.06 -3.39
N PRO A 105 4.76 -4.63 -2.22
CA PRO A 105 6.01 -5.15 -1.65
C PRO A 105 5.96 -6.66 -1.38
N GLU A 106 4.80 -7.18 -0.98
CA GLU A 106 4.53 -8.62 -0.83
C GLU A 106 4.66 -9.40 -2.14
N ILE A 107 4.12 -8.84 -3.23
CA ILE A 107 4.19 -9.41 -4.58
C ILE A 107 5.63 -9.36 -5.08
N ALA A 108 6.29 -8.21 -4.92
CA ALA A 108 7.69 -8.03 -5.29
C ALA A 108 8.57 -9.06 -4.58
N TYR A 109 8.41 -9.23 -3.28
CA TYR A 109 9.15 -10.21 -2.50
C TYR A 109 8.87 -11.64 -2.99
N ALA A 110 7.60 -12.02 -3.13
CA ALA A 110 7.20 -13.37 -3.53
C ALA A 110 7.67 -13.76 -4.94
N ILE A 111 7.69 -12.81 -5.88
CA ILE A 111 8.15 -13.04 -7.25
C ILE A 111 9.67 -13.09 -7.34
N ARG A 112 10.37 -12.21 -6.62
CA ARG A 112 11.83 -12.08 -6.76
C ARG A 112 12.60 -13.19 -6.06
N GLN A 113 12.04 -13.78 -4.99
CA GLN A 113 12.63 -14.91 -4.25
C GLN A 113 14.13 -14.72 -3.98
N VAL A 114 14.50 -13.54 -3.50
CA VAL A 114 15.91 -13.16 -3.30
C VAL A 114 16.51 -14.03 -2.18
N PRO A 115 17.46 -14.94 -2.46
CA PRO A 115 17.88 -15.98 -1.52
C PRO A 115 18.44 -15.44 -0.19
N ASP A 116 19.07 -14.27 -0.22
CA ASP A 116 19.67 -13.64 0.96
C ASP A 116 18.63 -13.13 1.98
N PHE A 117 17.32 -13.18 1.64
CA PHE A 117 16.24 -12.62 2.46
C PHE A 117 15.16 -13.65 2.89
N GLU A 118 15.43 -14.95 2.82
CA GLU A 118 14.42 -15.98 3.11
C GLU A 118 13.96 -16.02 4.59
N SER A 119 14.83 -15.67 5.53
CA SER A 119 14.51 -15.62 6.97
C SER A 119 13.58 -14.46 7.33
N GLU A 120 12.86 -14.52 8.45
CA GLU A 120 11.99 -13.40 8.90
C GLU A 120 12.76 -12.07 9.05
N LEU A 121 13.98 -12.12 9.61
CA LEU A 121 14.84 -10.95 9.68
C LEU A 121 15.30 -10.49 8.30
N GLY A 122 15.60 -11.44 7.40
CA GLY A 122 15.93 -11.17 6.01
C GLY A 122 14.79 -10.45 5.29
N GLN A 123 13.56 -10.92 5.48
CA GLN A 123 12.36 -10.26 4.97
C GLN A 123 12.24 -8.83 5.52
N ASP A 124 12.39 -8.64 6.83
CA ASP A 124 12.33 -7.29 7.40
C ASP A 124 13.38 -6.34 6.79
N ILE A 125 14.59 -6.83 6.55
CA ILE A 125 15.65 -6.09 5.85
C ILE A 125 15.26 -5.82 4.39
N TYR A 126 14.68 -6.78 3.68
CA TYR A 126 14.19 -6.61 2.31
C TYR A 126 13.14 -5.49 2.23
N TYR A 127 12.15 -5.49 3.12
CA TYR A 127 11.12 -4.44 3.13
C TYR A 127 11.71 -3.08 3.53
N ALA A 128 12.66 -3.02 4.46
CA ALA A 128 13.36 -1.78 4.78
C ALA A 128 14.16 -1.23 3.58
N LEU A 129 14.84 -2.11 2.82
CA LEU A 129 15.53 -1.75 1.58
C LEU A 129 14.56 -1.25 0.51
N TYR A 130 13.44 -1.96 0.35
CA TYR A 130 12.38 -1.59 -0.58
C TYR A 130 11.87 -0.17 -0.30
N ALA A 131 11.52 0.09 0.96
CA ALA A 131 11.10 1.39 1.44
C ALA A 131 12.16 2.47 1.18
N HIS A 132 13.41 2.19 1.54
CA HIS A 132 14.54 3.11 1.36
C HIS A 132 14.73 3.54 -0.09
N PHE A 133 14.66 2.61 -1.04
CA PHE A 133 14.84 2.93 -2.45
C PHE A 133 13.64 3.66 -3.04
N LEU A 134 12.40 3.28 -2.72
CA LEU A 134 11.22 4.03 -3.14
C LEU A 134 11.21 5.46 -2.58
N LYS A 135 11.58 5.63 -1.32
CA LYS A 135 11.69 6.95 -0.67
C LYS A 135 12.58 7.91 -1.44
N LYS A 136 13.66 7.43 -2.04
CA LYS A 136 14.62 8.26 -2.81
C LYS A 136 14.02 8.83 -4.09
N ILE A 137 13.02 8.15 -4.67
CA ILE A 137 12.32 8.59 -5.88
C ILE A 137 11.33 9.71 -5.56
N HIS A 138 10.79 9.73 -4.33
CA HIS A 138 9.79 10.68 -3.87
C HIS A 138 10.33 11.62 -2.77
N PRO A 139 11.31 12.50 -3.06
CA PRO A 139 11.97 13.34 -2.05
C PRO A 139 11.14 14.57 -1.64
N TYR A 140 9.99 14.81 -2.27
CA TYR A 140 9.23 16.05 -2.07
C TYR A 140 8.59 16.12 -0.68
N LYS A 141 8.45 17.36 -0.17
CA LYS A 141 7.88 17.65 1.17
C LYS A 141 6.48 17.05 1.36
N LYS A 142 5.64 17.04 0.32
CA LYS A 142 4.28 16.45 0.35
C LYS A 142 4.34 14.95 0.64
N SER A 143 5.23 14.22 -0.06
CA SER A 143 5.45 12.78 0.12
C SER A 143 5.99 12.47 1.53
N ALA A 144 6.84 13.35 2.10
CA ALA A 144 7.32 13.21 3.48
C ALA A 144 6.20 13.26 4.53
N ILE A 145 5.24 14.18 4.38
CA ILE A 145 4.08 14.26 5.29
C ILE A 145 3.19 13.03 5.11
N ARG A 146 2.85 12.66 3.86
CA ARG A 146 2.03 11.48 3.55
C ARG A 146 2.60 10.21 4.16
N ARG A 147 3.92 10.04 4.08
CA ARG A 147 4.65 8.91 4.65
C ARG A 147 4.46 8.78 6.14
N GLN A 148 4.66 9.87 6.88
CA GLN A 148 4.49 9.86 8.33
C GLN A 148 3.04 9.53 8.71
N THR A 149 2.07 10.12 8.00
CA THR A 149 0.65 9.83 8.23
C THR A 149 0.30 8.38 7.94
N LEU A 150 0.72 7.82 6.80
CA LEU A 150 0.46 6.42 6.44
C LEU A 150 1.11 5.45 7.41
N ILE A 151 2.38 5.67 7.78
CA ILE A 151 3.08 4.83 8.77
C ILE A 151 2.30 4.82 10.09
N LYS A 152 1.82 5.97 10.56
CA LYS A 152 1.01 6.05 11.78
C LYS A 152 -0.31 5.28 11.63
N ILE A 153 -1.05 5.50 10.54
CA ILE A 153 -2.31 4.78 10.26
C ILE A 153 -2.07 3.27 10.27
N TYR A 154 -1.07 2.78 9.55
CA TYR A 154 -0.80 1.34 9.43
C TYR A 154 -0.34 0.74 10.76
N ARG A 155 0.45 1.47 11.55
CA ARG A 155 0.86 1.03 12.89
C ARG A 155 -0.29 0.98 13.88
N ASP A 156 -1.20 1.95 13.83
CA ASP A 156 -2.40 1.97 14.66
C ASP A 156 -3.30 0.77 14.34
N ILE A 157 -3.48 0.46 13.06
CA ILE A 157 -4.20 -0.74 12.60
C ILE A 157 -3.47 -1.99 13.11
N ASN A 158 -2.16 -2.12 12.87
CA ASN A 158 -1.35 -3.25 13.34
C ASN A 158 -1.44 -3.42 14.87
N TYR A 159 -1.42 -2.33 15.63
CA TYR A 159 -1.55 -2.36 17.08
C TYR A 159 -2.93 -2.85 17.53
N ILE A 160 -4.01 -2.37 16.88
CA ILE A 160 -5.37 -2.84 17.17
C ILE A 160 -5.44 -4.35 17.02
N PHE A 161 -5.02 -4.87 15.87
CA PHE A 161 -5.10 -6.30 15.58
C PHE A 161 -4.14 -7.12 16.44
N SER A 162 -2.93 -6.60 16.71
CA SER A 162 -1.98 -7.22 17.63
C SER A 162 -2.57 -7.37 19.02
N THR A 163 -3.22 -6.33 19.53
CA THR A 163 -3.85 -6.36 20.85
C THR A 163 -4.97 -7.39 20.92
N LEU A 164 -5.84 -7.44 19.90
CA LEU A 164 -6.99 -8.35 19.88
C LEU A 164 -6.60 -9.83 19.95
N VAL A 165 -5.41 -10.19 19.46
CA VAL A 165 -4.90 -11.57 19.44
C VAL A 165 -3.70 -11.80 20.38
N HIS A 166 -3.47 -10.91 21.35
CA HIS A 166 -2.39 -11.02 22.34
C HIS A 166 -0.96 -11.04 21.77
N GLY A 167 -0.76 -10.32 20.67
CA GLY A 167 0.55 -10.13 20.06
C GLY A 167 0.91 -11.24 19.09
N GLY A 168 2.21 -11.48 18.94
CA GLY A 168 2.76 -12.45 18.00
C GLY A 168 3.91 -11.86 17.19
N THR A 169 4.82 -12.72 16.74
CA THR A 169 6.00 -12.31 15.98
C THR A 169 5.61 -11.64 14.66
N TYR A 170 4.50 -12.05 14.04
CA TYR A 170 3.94 -11.42 12.84
C TYR A 170 3.80 -9.90 12.99
N PHE A 171 3.12 -9.41 14.04
CA PHE A 171 2.96 -7.97 14.28
C PHE A 171 4.28 -7.24 14.53
N GLY A 172 5.24 -7.97 15.13
CA GLY A 172 6.61 -7.50 15.32
C GLY A 172 7.33 -7.31 13.98
N HIS A 173 7.22 -8.25 13.05
CA HIS A 173 7.79 -8.14 11.71
C HIS A 173 7.05 -7.07 10.88
N GLN A 174 5.72 -7.03 10.99
CA GLN A 174 4.88 -6.09 10.28
C GLN A 174 5.22 -4.63 10.60
N HIS A 175 5.68 -4.33 11.82
CA HIS A 175 6.15 -3.00 12.20
C HIS A 175 7.23 -2.43 11.24
N THR A 176 8.16 -3.28 10.80
CA THR A 176 9.18 -2.92 9.82
C THR A 176 8.61 -2.91 8.40
N ARG A 177 7.80 -3.92 8.05
CA ARG A 177 7.25 -4.11 6.70
C ARG A 177 6.31 -2.96 6.28
N ILE A 178 5.62 -2.35 7.26
CA ILE A 178 4.81 -1.14 7.11
C ILE A 178 5.57 0.01 6.42
N LEU A 179 6.89 0.10 6.58
CA LEU A 179 7.68 1.12 5.90
C LEU A 179 7.58 0.99 4.39
N ALA A 180 7.66 -0.24 3.87
CA ALA A 180 7.53 -0.50 2.43
C ALA A 180 6.10 -0.30 1.94
N ASP A 181 5.10 -0.73 2.71
CA ASP A 181 3.70 -0.48 2.36
C ASP A 181 3.39 1.02 2.22
N ALA A 182 3.90 1.84 3.15
CA ALA A 182 3.69 3.28 3.11
C ALA A 182 4.34 3.93 1.88
N GLU A 183 5.57 3.55 1.53
CA GLU A 183 6.26 4.07 0.34
C GLU A 183 5.60 3.59 -0.96
N TYR A 184 5.14 2.34 -0.98
CA TYR A 184 4.40 1.79 -2.11
C TYR A 184 3.08 2.55 -2.32
N SER A 185 2.32 2.80 -1.26
CA SER A 185 1.09 3.60 -1.30
C SER A 185 1.33 5.01 -1.84
N ILE A 186 2.43 5.67 -1.46
CA ILE A 186 2.79 6.99 -2.00
C ILE A 186 3.11 6.89 -3.49
N SER A 187 3.96 5.93 -3.88
CA SER A 187 4.35 5.71 -5.27
C SER A 187 3.13 5.46 -6.16
N SER A 188 2.16 4.69 -5.63
CA SER A 188 0.88 4.39 -6.28
C SER A 188 -0.03 5.60 -6.38
N GLY A 189 -0.12 6.39 -5.32
CA GLY A 189 -0.91 7.61 -5.29
C GLY A 189 -0.42 8.67 -6.27
N GLU A 190 0.90 8.86 -6.35
CA GLU A 190 1.52 9.84 -7.26
C GLU A 190 1.43 9.43 -8.72
N TYR A 191 1.47 8.13 -9.04
CA TYR A 191 1.37 7.65 -10.42
C TYR A 191 -0.05 7.69 -10.97
N SER A 192 -1.04 7.35 -10.14
CA SER A 192 -2.39 7.10 -10.62
C SER A 192 -3.19 8.37 -10.92
N ASP A 193 -2.69 9.57 -10.53
CA ASP A 193 -3.34 10.90 -10.49
C ASP A 193 -4.74 10.94 -9.82
N CYS A 194 -5.40 9.80 -9.67
CA CYS A 194 -6.81 9.67 -9.37
C CYS A 194 -7.13 9.84 -7.89
N TYR A 195 -6.16 9.62 -6.99
CA TYR A 195 -6.40 9.85 -5.56
C TYR A 195 -6.42 11.34 -5.22
N ASP A 196 -5.57 12.13 -5.87
CA ASP A 196 -5.52 13.59 -5.67
C ASP A 196 -6.60 14.31 -6.49
N GLU A 197 -7.10 13.69 -7.56
CA GLU A 197 -8.23 14.19 -8.35
C GLU A 197 -9.59 13.91 -7.70
N LYS A 198 -9.71 12.90 -6.83
CA LYS A 198 -10.97 12.56 -6.15
C LYS A 198 -11.23 13.52 -4.99
N GLN A 199 -11.91 14.62 -5.31
CA GLN A 199 -12.27 15.71 -4.39
C GLN A 199 -13.66 15.57 -3.75
N TYR A 200 -14.30 14.40 -3.81
CA TYR A 200 -15.62 14.22 -3.20
C TYR A 200 -15.54 14.03 -1.67
N ASP A 201 -16.62 14.39 -0.98
CA ASP A 201 -16.74 14.21 0.48
C ASP A 201 -16.69 12.72 0.85
N ILE A 202 -15.69 12.35 1.65
CA ILE A 202 -15.50 10.99 2.14
C ILE A 202 -16.10 10.73 3.53
N SER A 203 -16.75 11.73 4.15
CA SER A 203 -17.17 11.67 5.56
C SER A 203 -18.02 10.45 5.87
N LYS A 204 -18.95 10.11 4.97
CA LYS A 204 -19.81 8.92 5.13
C LYS A 204 -19.03 7.62 4.98
N GLN A 205 -18.17 7.50 3.97
CA GLN A 205 -17.34 6.30 3.78
C GLN A 205 -16.36 6.10 4.95
N LYS A 206 -15.77 7.19 5.45
CA LYS A 206 -14.90 7.18 6.62
C LYS A 206 -15.65 6.70 7.86
N GLN A 207 -16.82 7.26 8.15
CA GLN A 207 -17.62 6.84 9.31
C GLN A 207 -18.05 5.37 9.22
N LEU A 208 -18.44 4.88 8.04
CA LEU A 208 -18.75 3.46 7.85
C LEU A 208 -17.54 2.56 8.16
N TYR A 209 -16.35 2.93 7.67
CA TYR A 209 -15.12 2.19 7.93
C TYR A 209 -14.77 2.16 9.42
N LEU A 210 -14.77 3.32 10.09
CA LEU A 210 -14.43 3.42 11.51
C LEU A 210 -15.45 2.70 12.41
N ASN A 211 -16.74 2.75 12.05
CA ASN A 211 -17.78 2.02 12.78
C ASN A 211 -17.64 0.51 12.60
N ALA A 212 -17.31 0.04 11.39
CA ALA A 212 -17.03 -1.36 11.15
C ALA A 212 -15.82 -1.83 11.98
N LEU A 213 -14.75 -1.03 12.05
CA LEU A 213 -13.57 -1.35 12.87
C LEU A 213 -13.90 -1.42 14.38
N LYS A 214 -14.71 -0.47 14.91
CA LYS A 214 -15.19 -0.52 16.30
C LYS A 214 -16.07 -1.72 16.60
N GLN A 215 -16.90 -2.11 15.62
CA GLN A 215 -17.73 -3.29 15.72
C GLN A 215 -16.86 -4.55 15.78
N GLN A 216 -15.91 -4.69 14.87
CA GLN A 216 -14.95 -5.80 14.87
C GLN A 216 -14.18 -5.89 16.20
N ILE A 217 -13.64 -4.78 16.71
CA ILE A 217 -13.00 -4.74 18.04
C ILE A 217 -13.94 -5.25 19.14
N THR A 218 -15.20 -4.84 19.11
CA THR A 218 -16.20 -5.27 20.11
C THR A 218 -16.45 -6.76 20.01
N ASP A 219 -16.61 -7.27 18.80
CA ASP A 219 -16.95 -8.67 18.56
C ASP A 219 -15.79 -9.59 18.93
N GLU A 220 -14.57 -9.25 18.51
CA GLU A 220 -13.34 -9.99 18.87
C GLU A 220 -13.10 -10.00 20.39
N LEU A 221 -13.26 -8.86 21.08
CA LEU A 221 -13.10 -8.85 22.54
C LEU A 221 -14.18 -9.65 23.26
N ASN A 222 -15.41 -9.68 22.75
CA ASN A 222 -16.49 -10.43 23.38
C ASN A 222 -16.32 -11.94 23.20
N SER A 223 -15.83 -12.37 22.03
CA SER A 223 -15.60 -13.79 21.71
C SER A 223 -14.28 -14.32 22.26
N ASN A 224 -13.31 -13.46 22.54
CA ASN A 224 -11.99 -13.86 23.04
C ASN A 224 -12.05 -14.23 24.54
N PHE A 225 -11.71 -15.48 24.84
CA PHE A 225 -11.67 -16.06 26.20
C PHE A 225 -10.32 -15.84 26.92
N GLU A 226 -9.28 -15.41 26.21
CA GLU A 226 -7.97 -15.10 26.78
C GLU A 226 -7.98 -13.76 27.54
N PHE A 227 -8.87 -12.85 27.17
CA PHE A 227 -9.16 -11.66 27.97
C PHE A 227 -10.07 -11.98 29.16
N LEU A 228 -9.65 -11.58 30.36
CA LEU A 228 -10.54 -11.61 31.52
C LEU A 228 -11.68 -10.60 31.32
N ASP A 229 -12.91 -10.97 31.70
CA ASP A 229 -14.09 -10.11 31.48
C ASP A 229 -13.96 -8.71 32.12
N LYS A 230 -13.20 -8.61 33.21
CA LYS A 230 -12.89 -7.32 33.87
C LYS A 230 -11.94 -6.42 33.08
N GLU A 231 -11.15 -6.99 32.17
CA GLU A 231 -10.13 -6.29 31.37
C GLU A 231 -10.69 -5.82 30.02
N LYS A 232 -11.64 -6.57 29.45
CA LYS A 232 -12.29 -6.26 28.16
C LYS A 232 -12.77 -4.80 28.06
N PRO A 233 -13.43 -4.19 29.06
CA PRO A 233 -13.85 -2.78 28.96
C PRO A 233 -12.69 -1.80 28.86
N LYS A 234 -11.57 -2.08 29.55
CA LYS A 234 -10.37 -1.23 29.52
C LYS A 234 -9.70 -1.30 28.15
N VAL A 235 -9.48 -2.52 27.63
CA VAL A 235 -8.88 -2.74 26.32
C VAL A 235 -9.75 -2.14 25.22
N LYS A 236 -11.07 -2.35 25.28
CA LYS A 236 -12.02 -1.75 24.33
C LYS A 236 -11.89 -0.22 24.29
N LYS A 237 -11.80 0.43 25.46
CA LYS A 237 -11.65 1.88 25.54
C LYS A 237 -10.35 2.34 24.90
N GLU A 238 -9.24 1.66 25.17
CA GLU A 238 -7.94 1.97 24.58
C GLU A 238 -7.97 1.87 23.06
N LEU A 239 -8.46 0.75 22.52
CA LEU A 239 -8.58 0.55 21.07
C LEU A 239 -9.52 1.57 20.42
N PHE A 240 -10.60 1.98 21.11
CA PHE A 240 -11.51 3.00 20.59
C PHE A 240 -10.88 4.40 20.52
N GLU A 241 -9.95 4.74 21.41
CA GLU A 241 -9.17 5.99 21.29
C GLU A 241 -8.23 5.94 20.07
N ILE A 242 -7.64 4.78 19.77
CA ILE A 242 -6.83 4.61 18.55
C ILE A 242 -7.70 4.79 17.30
N VAL A 243 -8.92 4.22 17.27
CA VAL A 243 -9.86 4.46 16.15
C VAL A 243 -10.22 5.94 16.02
N LYS A 244 -10.27 6.69 17.12
CA LYS A 244 -10.48 8.15 17.09
C LYS A 244 -9.27 8.90 16.56
N GLU A 245 -8.05 8.44 16.85
CA GLU A 245 -6.84 8.97 16.21
C GLU A 245 -6.86 8.73 14.69
N LEU A 246 -7.25 7.53 14.25
CA LEU A 246 -7.45 7.21 12.84
C LEU A 246 -8.45 8.15 12.16
N ASP A 247 -9.54 8.54 12.83
CA ASP A 247 -10.50 9.52 12.29
C ASP A 247 -9.86 10.86 11.95
N ASN A 248 -8.91 11.31 12.77
CA ASN A 248 -8.18 12.56 12.56
C ASN A 248 -7.14 12.45 11.44
N LEU A 249 -6.49 11.29 11.31
CA LEU A 249 -5.45 11.03 10.30
C LEU A 249 -6.04 10.79 8.90
N ILE A 250 -7.23 10.18 8.82
CA ILE A 250 -7.92 9.92 7.57
C ILE A 250 -8.67 11.20 7.14
N THR A 251 -7.93 12.07 6.45
CA THR A 251 -8.44 13.38 6.01
C THR A 251 -9.03 13.39 4.61
N ASP A 252 -8.65 12.43 3.77
CA ASP A 252 -9.01 12.40 2.37
C ASP A 252 -9.16 10.95 1.85
N TYR A 253 -9.59 10.84 0.58
CA TYR A 253 -9.80 9.56 -0.06
C TYR A 253 -8.52 8.71 -0.16
N PHE A 254 -7.36 9.36 -0.33
CA PHE A 254 -6.07 8.67 -0.38
C PHE A 254 -5.81 7.90 0.92
N TYR A 255 -5.92 8.55 2.08
CA TYR A 255 -5.70 7.87 3.36
C TYR A 255 -6.79 6.84 3.67
N LEU A 256 -8.04 7.11 3.31
CA LEU A 256 -9.15 6.18 3.57
C LEU A 256 -8.97 4.87 2.80
N GLU A 257 -8.63 4.96 1.51
CA GLU A 257 -8.45 3.76 0.69
C GLU A 257 -7.25 2.95 1.17
N ASN A 258 -6.13 3.62 1.41
CA ASN A 258 -4.91 2.97 1.88
C ASN A 258 -5.08 2.30 3.25
N ALA A 259 -5.82 2.93 4.19
CA ALA A 259 -6.15 2.31 5.48
C ALA A 259 -6.92 0.99 5.31
N ARG A 260 -7.93 0.98 4.42
CA ARG A 260 -8.74 -0.21 4.12
C ARG A 260 -7.92 -1.29 3.44
N THR A 261 -7.16 -0.94 2.41
CA THR A 261 -6.31 -1.88 1.68
C THR A 261 -5.31 -2.53 2.63
N PHE A 262 -4.61 -1.73 3.45
CA PHE A 262 -3.66 -2.25 4.42
C PHE A 262 -4.33 -3.18 5.43
N GLN A 263 -5.47 -2.78 6.02
CA GLN A 263 -6.19 -3.62 6.96
C GLN A 263 -6.58 -4.96 6.34
N TYR A 264 -7.32 -4.96 5.22
CA TYR A 264 -7.90 -6.18 4.66
C TYR A 264 -6.88 -7.11 3.98
N ALA A 265 -5.72 -6.59 3.60
CA ALA A 265 -4.62 -7.42 3.10
C ALA A 265 -3.91 -8.17 4.22
N ASN A 266 -3.93 -7.65 5.46
CA ASN A 266 -3.10 -8.15 6.56
C ASN A 266 -3.89 -8.79 7.73
N TYR A 267 -5.19 -8.49 7.88
CA TYR A 267 -6.03 -8.95 9.00
C TYR A 267 -7.47 -9.24 8.56
#